data_AF-A0A8I1QQT2-F1
#
_entry.id   AF-A0A8I1QQT2-F1
#
_cell.length_a   1.000
_cell.length_b   1.000
_cell.length_c   1.000
_cell.angle_alpha   90.00
_cell.angle_beta   90.00
_cell.angle_gamma   90.00
#
_symmetry.space_group_name_H-M   'P 1'
#
loop_
_entity.id
_entity.type
_entity.pdbx_description
1 polymer ?
#
loop_
_entity_poly.entity_id
_entity_poly.type
_entity_poly.pdbx_seq_one_letter_code
_entity_poly.pdbx_strand_id
1 'polypeptide(L)'
;MKASKSLLLPIAFALTAGAAFAEGPLEGNEVFNFQSTLSRADVQAQVAPAYKADQIARGEANPAQAQATVVASQLSRAQVLAEAAEARRLGLVASGEILPVATPQQAEQIRLAGLRAVQGNAVVQAPSAVQAH
;
A
#
# COMPACT_ATOMS: atom_id res chain seq x y z
N MET A 1 -35.67 25.83 49.11
CA MET A 1 -35.67 24.38 48.84
C MET A 1 -35.40 24.18 47.35
N LYS A 2 -34.30 23.53 46.97
CA LYS A 2 -34.00 23.20 45.56
C LYS A 2 -33.60 21.74 45.51
N ALA A 3 -34.46 20.93 44.90
CA ALA A 3 -34.31 19.49 44.80
C ALA A 3 -33.19 19.14 43.81
N SER A 4 -32.17 18.42 44.28
CA SER A 4 -31.12 17.86 43.43
C SER A 4 -31.70 16.65 42.69
N LYS A 5 -31.81 16.76 41.37
CA LYS A 5 -32.40 15.77 40.48
C LYS A 5 -31.30 14.78 40.07
N SER A 6 -31.29 13.60 40.68
CA SER A 6 -30.32 12.53 40.37
C SER A 6 -30.50 12.06 38.93
N LEU A 7 -29.51 12.32 38.07
CA LEU A 7 -29.47 11.73 36.72
C LEU A 7 -29.06 10.25 36.85
N LEU A 8 -30.00 9.36 36.55
CA LEU A 8 -29.71 7.95 36.30
C LEU A 8 -29.14 7.82 34.88
N LEU A 9 -27.88 7.43 34.78
CA LEU A 9 -27.20 7.11 33.53
C LEU A 9 -27.55 5.66 33.15
N PRO A 10 -28.16 5.38 31.97
CA PRO A 10 -28.36 4.00 31.55
C PRO A 10 -27.02 3.43 31.08
N ILE A 11 -26.50 2.46 31.84
CA ILE A 11 -25.36 1.64 31.42
C ILE A 11 -25.88 0.70 30.33
N ALA A 12 -25.52 0.97 29.08
CA ALA A 12 -25.79 0.06 27.97
C ALA A 12 -24.85 -1.16 28.07
N PHE A 13 -25.42 -2.34 28.29
CA PHE A 13 -24.69 -3.60 28.26
C PHE A 13 -24.50 -4.02 26.79
N ALA A 14 -23.32 -3.78 26.23
CA ALA A 14 -22.97 -4.30 24.91
C ALA A 14 -22.66 -5.81 25.03
N LEU A 15 -23.64 -6.65 24.71
CA LEU A 15 -23.46 -8.09 24.49
C LEU A 15 -22.63 -8.29 23.22
N THR A 16 -21.30 -8.27 23.34
CA THR A 16 -20.42 -8.68 22.25
C THR A 16 -20.46 -10.20 22.16
N ALA A 17 -21.31 -10.74 21.28
CA ALA A 17 -21.21 -12.12 20.85
C ALA A 17 -19.88 -12.29 20.10
N GLY A 18 -18.85 -12.81 20.79
CA GLY A 18 -17.60 -13.21 20.16
C GLY A 18 -17.89 -14.37 19.22
N ALA A 19 -17.59 -14.20 17.94
CA ALA A 19 -17.59 -15.31 17.00
C ALA A 19 -16.48 -16.29 17.41
N ALA A 20 -16.87 -17.46 17.92
CA ALA A 20 -15.98 -18.58 18.12
C ALA A 20 -15.65 -19.17 16.74
N PHE A 21 -14.42 -18.99 16.28
CA PHE A 21 -13.95 -19.62 15.05
C PHE A 21 -13.12 -20.87 15.37
N ALA A 22 -13.51 -21.95 14.68
CA ALA A 22 -12.86 -23.25 14.47
C ALA A 22 -12.90 -24.28 15.61
N GLU A 23 -13.65 -25.38 15.41
CA GLU A 23 -13.18 -26.77 15.60
C GLU A 23 -14.24 -27.75 15.06
N GLY A 24 -14.00 -28.40 13.92
CA GLY A 24 -14.88 -29.42 13.36
C GLY A 24 -14.34 -29.94 12.02
N PRO A 25 -14.56 -31.22 11.65
CA PRO A 25 -13.93 -31.82 10.48
C PRO A 25 -14.22 -31.04 9.21
N LEU A 26 -13.21 -30.80 8.38
CA LEU A 26 -13.40 -30.23 7.04
C LEU A 26 -14.00 -31.32 6.13
N GLU A 27 -15.32 -31.44 6.12
CA GLU A 27 -16.03 -32.30 5.18
C GLU A 27 -16.09 -31.61 3.80
N GLY A 28 -15.35 -32.16 2.84
CA GLY A 28 -15.08 -31.57 1.52
C GLY A 28 -16.24 -31.48 0.53
N ASN A 29 -17.49 -31.28 1.01
CA ASN A 29 -18.65 -31.01 0.17
C ASN A 29 -19.71 -30.12 0.86
N GLU A 30 -19.33 -29.32 1.85
CA GLU A 30 -20.20 -28.28 2.40
C GLU A 30 -20.40 -27.21 1.30
N VAL A 31 -21.60 -27.15 0.72
CA VAL A 31 -22.00 -25.96 -0.03
C VAL A 31 -22.11 -24.85 1.00
N PHE A 32 -21.10 -23.98 1.07
CA PHE A 32 -21.12 -22.79 1.93
C PHE A 32 -22.28 -21.89 1.50
N ASN A 33 -23.47 -22.14 2.05
CA ASN A 33 -24.65 -21.31 1.86
C ASN A 33 -24.55 -20.09 2.76
N PHE A 34 -23.76 -19.11 2.34
CA PHE A 34 -23.78 -17.78 2.95
C PHE A 34 -24.96 -16.99 2.38
N GLN A 35 -26.02 -16.84 3.19
CA GLN A 35 -27.11 -15.93 2.88
C GLN A 35 -26.85 -14.60 3.58
N SER A 36 -26.57 -13.56 2.79
CA SER A 36 -26.48 -12.20 3.33
C SER A 36 -27.81 -11.79 3.96
N THR A 37 -27.76 -11.21 5.15
CA THR A 37 -28.89 -10.56 5.82
C THR A 37 -29.09 -9.11 5.38
N LEU A 38 -28.16 -8.57 4.58
CA LEU A 38 -28.17 -7.19 4.09
C LEU A 38 -28.80 -7.08 2.70
N SER A 39 -29.46 -5.95 2.44
CA SER A 39 -29.91 -5.62 1.09
C SER A 39 -28.72 -5.33 0.16
N ARG A 40 -28.92 -5.43 -1.16
CA ARG A 40 -27.86 -5.08 -2.12
C ARG A 40 -27.42 -3.62 -1.98
N ALA A 41 -28.34 -2.71 -1.69
CA ALA A 41 -28.05 -1.30 -1.52
C ALA A 41 -27.13 -1.07 -0.31
N ASP A 42 -27.40 -1.76 0.80
CA ASP A 42 -26.59 -1.67 2.02
C ASP A 42 -25.19 -2.23 1.80
N VAL A 43 -25.08 -3.37 1.10
CA VAL A 43 -23.78 -3.94 0.73
C VAL A 43 -22.99 -2.96 -0.13
N GLN A 44 -23.60 -2.36 -1.15
CA GLN A 44 -22.92 -1.38 -2.01
C GLN A 44 -22.48 -0.12 -1.23
N ALA A 45 -23.33 0.36 -0.34
CA ALA A 45 -23.05 1.51 0.52
C ALA A 45 -21.89 1.24 1.49
N GLN A 46 -21.69 -0.01 1.93
CA GLN A 46 -20.57 -0.40 2.80
C GLN A 46 -19.28 -0.68 2.00
N VAL A 47 -19.39 -1.27 0.82
CA VAL A 47 -18.23 -1.63 0.00
C VAL A 47 -17.51 -0.39 -0.51
N ALA A 48 -18.22 0.64 -0.99
CA ALA A 48 -17.60 1.84 -1.53
C ALA A 48 -16.64 2.57 -0.56
N PRO A 49 -17.01 2.86 0.70
CA PRO A 49 -16.10 3.46 1.67
C PRO A 49 -15.00 2.48 2.12
N ALA A 50 -15.31 1.21 2.34
CA ALA A 50 -14.30 0.20 2.73
C ALA A 50 -13.23 -0.02 1.64
N TYR A 51 -13.63 0.04 0.36
CA TYR A 51 -12.71 0.01 -0.77
C TYR A 51 -11.79 1.24 -0.80
N LYS A 52 -12.36 2.44 -0.58
CA LYS A 52 -11.58 3.69 -0.50
C LYS A 52 -10.62 3.72 0.69
N ALA A 53 -11.03 3.12 1.81
CA ALA A 53 -10.23 3.01 3.02
C ALA A 53 -9.19 1.89 2.95
N ASP A 54 -9.05 1.21 1.79
CA ASP A 54 -8.15 0.07 1.61
C ASP A 54 -8.36 -0.98 2.71
N GLN A 55 -9.61 -1.32 3.01
CA GLN A 55 -9.96 -2.32 4.03
C GLN A 55 -10.34 -3.68 3.42
N ILE A 56 -10.47 -3.73 2.09
CA ILE A 56 -10.83 -4.93 1.33
C ILE A 56 -9.59 -5.44 0.60
N ALA A 57 -9.27 -6.72 0.76
CA ALA A 57 -8.18 -7.37 0.04
C ALA A 57 -8.38 -7.34 -1.48
N ARG A 58 -7.28 -7.11 -2.22
CA ARG A 58 -7.25 -7.12 -3.68
C ARG A 58 -6.29 -8.20 -4.17
N GLY A 59 -6.82 -9.33 -4.63
CA GLY A 59 -5.99 -10.49 -4.98
C GLY A 59 -5.19 -10.96 -3.77
N GLU A 60 -3.89 -11.21 -3.96
CA GLU A 60 -2.96 -11.60 -2.87
C GLU A 60 -2.61 -10.44 -1.92
N ALA A 61 -2.96 -9.19 -2.27
CA ALA A 61 -2.66 -8.03 -1.45
C ALA A 61 -3.71 -7.87 -0.36
N ASN A 62 -3.40 -8.35 0.84
CA ASN A 62 -4.13 -8.01 2.04
C ASN A 62 -3.76 -6.58 2.47
N PRO A 63 -4.70 -5.64 2.62
CA PRO A 63 -4.39 -4.28 3.05
C PRO A 63 -3.62 -4.22 4.38
N ALA A 64 -3.95 -5.07 5.35
CA ALA A 64 -3.20 -5.16 6.61
C ALA A 64 -1.72 -5.53 6.40
N GLN A 65 -1.39 -6.20 5.30
CA GLN A 65 -0.02 -6.50 4.87
C GLN A 65 0.54 -5.44 3.91
N ALA A 66 -0.30 -4.79 3.09
CA ALA A 66 0.09 -3.73 2.17
C ALA A 66 0.53 -2.45 2.89
N GLN A 67 -0.09 -2.12 4.03
CA GLN A 67 0.36 -1.03 4.89
C GLN A 67 1.68 -1.36 5.62
N ALA A 68 2.06 -2.65 5.72
CA ALA A 68 3.29 -3.06 6.38
C ALA A 68 4.54 -2.88 5.51
N THR A 69 4.43 -2.59 4.20
CA THR A 69 5.63 -2.52 3.35
C THR A 69 5.45 -1.64 2.11
N VAL A 70 4.93 -0.42 2.27
CA VAL A 70 5.38 0.66 1.36
C VAL A 70 6.78 1.01 1.80
N VAL A 71 7.79 0.33 1.27
CA VAL A 71 9.18 0.80 1.39
C VAL A 71 9.21 2.13 0.64
N ALA A 72 9.12 3.23 1.39
CA ALA A 72 9.35 4.55 0.83
C ALA A 72 10.77 4.55 0.29
N SER A 73 10.90 4.42 -1.04
CA SER A 73 12.18 4.54 -1.70
C SER A 73 12.74 5.91 -1.37
N GLN A 74 13.94 5.95 -0.82
CA GLN A 74 14.65 7.21 -0.57
C GLN A 74 15.20 7.84 -1.87
N LEU A 75 14.96 7.21 -3.02
CA LEU A 75 15.42 7.67 -4.33
C LEU A 75 14.40 8.59 -4.98
N SER A 76 14.89 9.69 -5.57
CA SER A 76 14.04 10.56 -6.39
C SER A 76 13.55 9.83 -7.65
N ARG A 77 12.43 10.29 -8.22
CA ARG A 77 11.91 9.71 -9.47
C ARG A 77 12.90 9.82 -10.63
N ALA A 78 13.65 10.92 -10.71
CA ALA A 78 14.70 11.11 -11.71
C ALA A 78 15.84 10.09 -11.55
N GLN A 79 16.24 9.83 -10.31
CA GLN A 79 17.27 8.84 -10.00
C GLN A 79 16.82 7.43 -10.39
N VAL A 80 15.61 7.02 -10.01
CA VAL A 80 15.07 5.69 -10.36
C VAL A 80 15.00 5.48 -11.87
N LEU A 81 14.57 6.49 -12.62
CA LEU A 81 14.48 6.38 -14.09
C LEU A 81 15.86 6.22 -14.73
N ALA A 82 16.87 6.95 -14.23
CA ALA A 82 18.24 6.84 -14.74
C ALA A 82 18.89 5.50 -14.40
N GLU A 83 18.72 5.02 -13.17
CA GLU A 83 19.19 3.69 -12.75
C GLU A 83 18.53 2.58 -13.58
N ALA A 84 17.22 2.66 -13.79
CA ALA A 84 16.48 1.69 -14.61
C ALA A 84 16.89 1.72 -16.09
N ALA A 85 17.19 2.90 -16.64
CA ALA A 85 17.67 3.03 -18.01
C ALA A 85 19.06 2.39 -18.18
N GLU A 86 19.96 2.61 -17.22
CA GLU A 86 21.30 2.02 -17.24
C GLU A 86 21.24 0.49 -17.05
N ALA A 87 20.41 0.00 -16.13
CA ALA A 87 20.18 -1.44 -15.96
C ALA A 87 19.67 -2.08 -17.26
N ARG A 88 18.78 -1.41 -17.99
CA ARG A 88 18.31 -1.87 -19.31
C ARG A 88 19.44 -1.91 -20.35
N ARG A 89 20.29 -0.87 -20.40
CA ARG A 89 21.46 -0.81 -21.30
C ARG A 89 22.42 -1.97 -21.06
N LEU A 90 22.58 -2.37 -19.80
CA LEU A 90 23.44 -3.46 -19.37
C LEU A 90 22.80 -4.85 -19.51
N GLY A 91 21.54 -4.95 -19.96
CA GLY A 91 20.83 -6.23 -20.07
C GLY A 91 20.46 -6.84 -18.72
N LEU A 92 20.35 -6.03 -17.67
CA LEU A 92 20.08 -6.45 -16.29
C LEU A 92 18.60 -6.36 -15.90
N VAL A 93 17.71 -6.14 -16.88
CA VAL A 93 16.27 -6.17 -16.65
C VAL A 93 15.78 -7.60 -16.84
N ALA A 94 15.15 -8.14 -15.80
CA ALA A 94 14.56 -9.47 -15.83
C ALA A 94 13.56 -9.61 -16.99
N SER A 95 13.58 -10.77 -17.66
CA SER A 95 12.67 -11.10 -18.75
C SER A 95 12.31 -12.58 -18.68
N GLY A 96 11.04 -12.90 -18.47
CA GLY A 96 10.58 -14.27 -18.22
C GLY A 96 11.23 -14.85 -16.96
N GLU A 97 11.78 -16.05 -17.08
CA GLU A 97 12.47 -16.76 -15.99
C GLU A 97 13.94 -16.35 -15.83
N ILE A 98 14.46 -15.50 -16.72
CA ILE A 98 15.85 -15.07 -16.67
C ILE A 98 15.98 -13.90 -15.70
N LEU A 99 16.65 -14.17 -14.58
CA LEU A 99 16.99 -13.20 -13.53
C LEU A 99 18.49 -12.87 -13.60
N PRO A 100 18.90 -11.86 -14.38
CA PRO A 100 20.30 -11.47 -14.48
C PRO A 100 20.79 -10.91 -13.13
N VAL A 101 21.96 -11.37 -12.69
CA VAL A 101 22.62 -10.88 -11.47
C VAL A 101 23.70 -9.88 -11.88
N ALA A 102 23.58 -8.64 -11.41
CA ALA A 102 24.56 -7.60 -11.68
C ALA A 102 25.90 -7.92 -11.02
N THR A 103 27.00 -7.75 -11.75
CA THR A 103 28.33 -7.72 -11.13
C THR A 103 28.49 -6.45 -10.27
N PRO A 104 29.44 -6.42 -9.32
CA PRO A 104 29.70 -5.22 -8.52
C PRO A 104 29.98 -3.98 -9.38
N GLN A 105 30.70 -4.13 -10.48
CA GLN A 105 31.01 -3.04 -11.40
C GLN A 105 29.76 -2.52 -12.13
N GLN A 106 28.86 -3.41 -12.53
CA GLN A 106 27.60 -3.03 -13.18
C GLN A 106 26.65 -2.35 -12.20
N ALA A 107 26.55 -2.84 -10.97
CA ALA A 107 25.77 -2.20 -9.91
C ALA A 107 26.28 -0.77 -9.64
N GLU A 108 27.60 -0.58 -9.63
CA GLU A 108 28.20 0.74 -9.47
C GLU A 108 27.90 1.66 -10.66
N GLN A 109 27.94 1.15 -11.89
CA GLN A 109 27.55 1.93 -13.08
C GLN A 109 26.10 2.42 -13.02
N ILE A 110 25.18 1.56 -12.59
CA ILE A 110 23.76 1.89 -12.38
C ILE A 110 23.65 3.00 -11.33
N ARG A 111 24.29 2.82 -10.17
CA ARG A 111 24.28 3.81 -9.07
C ARG A 111 24.80 5.17 -9.53
N LEU A 112 25.91 5.20 -10.27
CA LEU A 112 26.50 6.43 -10.81
C LEU A 112 25.59 7.12 -11.84
N ALA A 113 24.83 6.37 -12.64
CA ALA A 113 23.84 6.94 -13.55
C ALA A 113 22.72 7.67 -12.77
N GLY A 114 22.25 7.06 -11.68
CA GLY A 114 21.31 7.68 -10.74
C GLY A 114 21.84 8.99 -10.16
N LEU A 115 23.06 8.98 -9.64
CA LEU A 115 23.70 10.18 -9.06
C LEU A 115 23.86 11.31 -10.07
N ARG A 116 24.28 11.00 -11.31
CA ARG A 116 24.40 12.00 -12.38
C ARG A 116 23.06 12.66 -12.71
N ALA A 117 21.96 11.90 -12.70
CA ALA A 117 20.63 12.45 -12.99
C ALA A 117 20.15 13.42 -11.90
N VAL A 118 20.45 13.14 -10.63
CA VAL A 118 20.14 14.05 -9.52
C VAL A 118 20.95 15.35 -9.64
N GLN A 119 22.24 15.23 -9.95
CA GLN A 119 23.12 16.40 -10.14
C GLN A 119 22.74 17.24 -11.37
N GLY A 120 22.38 16.59 -12.49
CA GLY A 120 21.92 17.27 -13.70
C GLY A 120 20.62 18.05 -13.48
N ASN A 121 19.67 17.48 -12.74
CA ASN A 121 18.44 18.20 -12.38
C ASN A 121 18.69 19.40 -11.46
N ALA A 122 19.69 19.33 -10.57
CA ALA A 122 20.06 20.47 -9.72
C ALA A 122 20.61 21.66 -10.54
N VAL A 123 21.32 21.40 -11.64
CA VAL A 123 21.84 22.44 -12.55
C VAL A 123 20.71 23.10 -13.35
N VAL A 124 19.68 22.34 -13.75
CA VAL A 124 18.52 22.88 -14.49
C VAL A 124 17.58 23.71 -13.59
N GLN A 125 17.58 23.46 -12.28
CA GLN A 125 16.72 24.16 -11.31
C GLN A 125 17.37 25.39 -10.68
N ALA A 126 18.64 25.70 -10.98
CA ALA A 126 19.25 26.95 -10.54
C ALA A 126 18.51 28.12 -11.23
N PRO A 127 17.87 29.05 -10.48
CA PRO A 127 17.24 30.19 -11.08
C PRO A 127 18.30 31.00 -11.82
N SER A 128 18.01 31.35 -13.07
CA SER A 128 18.75 32.33 -13.85
C SER A 128 18.64 33.70 -13.17
N ALA A 129 19.34 33.87 -12.05
CA ALA A 129 19.65 35.16 -11.51
C ALA A 129 20.81 35.74 -12.32
N VAL A 130 20.72 37.04 -12.63
CA VAL A 130 21.67 37.87 -13.40
C VAL A 130 21.38 37.76 -14.91
N GLN A 131 20.91 38.78 -15.64
CA GLN A 131 21.35 40.18 -15.70
C GLN A 131 20.20 41.11 -16.11
N ALA A 132 19.91 42.14 -15.31
CA ALA A 132 19.30 43.37 -15.80
C ALA A 132 20.42 44.42 -15.83
N HIS A 133 20.72 44.90 -17.04
CA HIS A 133 21.57 46.06 -17.30
C HIS A 133 20.81 47.35 -17.03
#